data_AF-A0A497IDR1-F1
#
_entry.id   AF-A0A497IDR1-F1
#
_cell.length_a   1.000
_cell.length_b   1.000
_cell.length_c   1.000
_cell.angle_alpha   90.00
_cell.angle_beta   90.00
_cell.angle_gamma   90.00
#
_symmetry.space_group_name_H-M   'P 1'
#
loop_
_entity.id
_entity.type
_entity.pdbx_description
1 polymer ?
#
loop_
_entity_poly.entity_id
_entity_poly.type
_entity_poly.pdbx_seq_one_letter_code
_entity_poly.pdbx_strand_id
1 'polypeptide(L)'
;MKKDKASIDSGEAVGIVAAQSLGEPGTQMTMRTFHYAGVSEQVPAGLPRMIEILDARKEPKKPIMEIQLTDKYASSEQKCRKMAARIEDVTLEKLGRIEERLDSKEAVVHLDS
;
A
#
# COMPACT_ATOMS: atom_id res chain seq x y z
N MET A 1 0.48 37.93 25.06
CA MET A 1 -0.25 37.52 26.30
C MET A 1 -1.09 36.23 26.16
N LYS A 2 -0.90 35.38 25.14
CA LYS A 2 -1.60 34.08 25.00
C LYS A 2 -0.69 32.84 25.04
N LYS A 3 0.64 33.00 25.01
CA LYS A 3 1.58 31.87 25.03
C LYS A 3 1.72 31.24 26.41
N ASP A 4 1.65 32.04 27.48
CA ASP A 4 1.86 31.56 28.85
C ASP A 4 0.71 30.70 29.38
N LYS A 5 -0.46 30.72 28.73
CA LYS A 5 -1.63 29.86 29.04
C LYS A 5 -1.74 28.61 28.15
N ALA A 6 -0.83 28.44 27.20
CA ALA A 6 -0.81 27.28 26.30
C ALA A 6 0.20 26.20 26.76
N SER A 7 0.86 26.41 27.90
CA SER A 7 1.71 25.40 28.52
C SER A 7 0.86 24.37 29.25
N ILE A 8 1.23 23.11 29.10
CA ILE A 8 0.64 21.97 29.83
C ILE A 8 1.34 21.89 31.19
N ASP A 9 0.59 21.52 32.23
CA ASP A 9 1.16 21.34 33.57
C ASP A 9 2.00 20.07 33.64
N SER A 10 3.13 20.15 34.35
CA SER A 10 3.99 19.00 34.58
C SER A 10 3.27 17.94 35.43
N GLY A 11 3.28 16.69 34.97
CA GLY A 11 2.63 15.57 35.68
C GLY A 11 1.24 15.20 35.15
N GLU A 12 0.74 15.90 34.13
CA GLU A 12 -0.50 15.54 33.47
C GLU A 12 -0.39 14.20 32.70
N ALA A 13 -1.46 13.41 32.72
CA ALA A 13 -1.49 12.06 32.16
C ALA A 13 -1.66 12.07 30.61
N VAL A 14 -0.71 12.69 29.91
CA VAL A 14 -0.73 12.89 28.46
C VAL A 14 -0.86 11.59 27.66
N GLY A 15 -0.37 10.47 28.20
CA GLY A 15 -0.49 9.15 27.55
C GLY A 15 -1.93 8.66 27.43
N ILE A 16 -2.74 8.85 28.48
CA ILE A 16 -4.16 8.45 28.48
C ILE A 16 -4.96 9.35 27.54
N VAL A 17 -4.72 10.67 27.61
CA VAL A 17 -5.38 11.66 26.74
C VAL A 17 -5.04 11.42 25.27
N ALA A 18 -3.77 11.13 24.96
CA ALA A 18 -3.33 10.78 23.61
C ALA A 18 -3.98 9.46 23.11
N ALA A 19 -4.01 8.42 23.95
CA ALA A 19 -4.63 7.14 23.57
C ALA A 19 -6.14 7.29 23.28
N GLN A 20 -6.87 8.01 24.14
CA GLN A 20 -8.30 8.22 23.97
C GLN A 20 -8.62 9.10 22.74
N SER A 21 -7.87 10.18 22.53
CA SER A 21 -8.04 11.07 21.37
C SER A 21 -7.80 10.38 20.03
N LEU A 22 -6.97 9.33 19.98
CA LEU A 22 -6.79 8.49 18.79
C LEU A 22 -7.85 7.37 18.70
N GLY A 23 -8.22 6.76 19.82
CA GLY A 23 -9.12 5.62 19.88
C GLY A 23 -10.60 5.94 19.63
N GLU A 24 -11.11 7.05 20.17
CA GLU A 24 -12.49 7.49 19.98
C GLU A 24 -12.89 7.69 18.51
N PRO A 25 -12.12 8.43 17.68
CA PRO A 25 -12.44 8.60 16.27
C PRO A 25 -12.25 7.33 15.44
N GLY A 26 -11.53 6.32 15.94
CA GLY A 26 -11.31 5.04 15.25
C GLY A 26 -12.62 4.35 14.86
N THR A 27 -13.64 4.43 15.72
CA THR A 27 -14.99 3.88 15.45
C THR A 27 -15.71 4.58 14.30
N GLN A 28 -15.45 5.88 14.09
CA GLN A 28 -16.04 6.69 13.03
C GLN A 28 -15.30 6.54 11.69
N MET A 29 -14.04 6.09 11.73
CA MET A 29 -13.19 5.95 10.54
C MET A 29 -13.42 4.66 9.74
N THR A 30 -14.18 3.69 10.27
CA THR A 30 -14.37 2.38 9.64
C THR A 30 -15.21 2.42 8.35
N MET A 31 -16.05 3.44 8.17
CA MET A 31 -17.07 3.50 7.10
C MET A 31 -16.78 4.49 5.95
N ARG A 32 -15.75 5.35 6.05
CA ARG A 32 -15.59 6.53 5.15
C ARG A 32 -14.49 6.46 4.09
N THR A 33 -13.89 5.30 3.83
CA THR A 33 -12.67 5.24 2.98
C THR A 33 -12.82 4.49 1.66
N PHE A 34 -13.97 3.88 1.36
CA PHE A 34 -14.18 3.13 0.11
C PHE A 34 -14.54 4.00 -1.11
N HIS A 35 -14.73 5.32 -0.94
CA HIS A 35 -15.19 6.21 -2.00
C HIS A 35 -14.27 7.42 -2.20
N TYR A 36 -12.95 7.21 -2.18
CA TYR A 36 -12.04 8.21 -2.73
C TYR A 36 -12.13 8.15 -4.26
N ALA A 37 -13.12 8.83 -4.83
CA ALA A 37 -13.32 8.93 -6.27
C ALA A 37 -12.13 9.68 -6.89
N GLY A 38 -11.26 8.97 -7.62
CA GLY A 38 -10.17 9.60 -8.38
C GLY A 38 -8.85 8.82 -8.46
N VAL A 39 -8.66 7.75 -7.69
CA VAL A 39 -7.42 6.93 -7.74
C VAL A 39 -7.76 5.56 -8.30
N SER A 40 -7.03 5.11 -9.33
CA SER A 40 -7.26 3.82 -10.02
C SER A 40 -7.05 2.60 -9.13
N GLU A 41 -6.52 2.77 -7.91
CA GLU A 41 -6.19 1.68 -7.00
C GLU A 41 -6.68 1.96 -5.59
N GLN A 42 -7.33 0.96 -4.98
CA GLN A 42 -7.88 1.05 -3.62
C GLN A 42 -6.76 1.00 -2.57
N VAL A 43 -6.23 2.16 -2.19
CA VAL A 43 -5.29 2.32 -1.07
C VAL A 43 -5.95 1.86 0.24
N PRO A 44 -5.28 1.04 1.08
CA PRO A 44 -5.76 0.74 2.42
C PRO A 44 -5.88 2.03 3.23
N ALA A 45 -7.10 2.42 3.59
CA ALA A 45 -7.35 3.64 4.36
C ALA A 45 -8.34 3.38 5.50
N GLY A 46 -8.22 4.17 6.56
CA GLY A 46 -9.09 4.11 7.74
C GLY A 46 -8.54 3.21 8.86
N LEU A 47 -9.45 2.71 9.70
CA LEU A 47 -9.11 1.93 10.89
C LEU A 47 -8.26 0.66 10.60
N PRO A 48 -8.55 -0.14 9.55
CA PRO A 48 -7.76 -1.34 9.27
C PRO A 48 -6.27 -1.05 8.98
N ARG A 49 -5.98 0.06 8.30
CA ARG A 49 -4.59 0.48 8.01
C ARG A 49 -3.90 1.03 9.26
N MET A 50 -4.63 1.76 10.11
CA MET A 50 -4.09 2.27 11.37
C MET A 50 -3.67 1.13 12.31
N ILE A 51 -4.51 0.10 12.44
CA ILE A 51 -4.19 -1.09 13.25
C ILE A 51 -2.97 -1.81 12.69
N GLU A 52 -2.89 -1.98 11.38
CA GLU A 52 -1.74 -2.62 10.72
C GLU A 52 -0.40 -1.90 10.97
N ILE A 53 -0.42 -0.56 10.97
CA ILE A 53 0.76 0.26 11.31
C ILE A 53 1.11 0.14 12.79
N LEU A 54 0.11 0.21 13.68
CA LEU A 54 0.31 0.14 15.13
C LEU A 54 0.83 -1.25 15.57
N ASP A 55 0.29 -2.32 14.98
CA ASP A 55 0.72 -3.71 15.18
C ASP A 55 2.13 -3.98 14.61
N ALA A 56 2.72 -3.03 13.87
CA ALA A 56 4.00 -3.16 13.18
C ALA A 56 4.08 -4.46 12.36
N ARG A 57 3.01 -4.78 11.60
CA ARG A 57 2.96 -6.02 10.81
C ARG A 57 4.10 -6.06 9.79
N LYS A 58 4.82 -7.19 9.77
CA LYS A 58 5.94 -7.40 8.85
C LYS A 58 5.50 -7.32 7.37
N GLU A 59 4.33 -7.86 7.05
CA GLU A 59 3.77 -7.86 5.71
C GLU A 59 2.41 -7.15 5.73
N PRO A 60 2.31 -5.94 5.15
CA PRO A 60 1.04 -5.24 5.05
C PRO A 60 0.16 -5.87 3.97
N LYS A 61 -1.17 -5.83 4.15
CA LYS A 61 -2.16 -6.49 3.28
C LYS A 61 -2.16 -5.97 1.84
N LYS A 62 -1.92 -4.67 1.62
CA LYS A 62 -1.70 -4.11 0.27
C LYS A 62 -0.48 -3.18 0.34
N PRO A 63 0.74 -3.69 0.07
CA PRO A 63 1.92 -2.85 -0.02
C PRO A 63 1.82 -2.00 -1.28
N ILE A 64 2.03 -0.69 -1.14
CA ILE A 64 2.06 0.26 -2.26
C ILE A 64 3.39 1.01 -2.16
N MET A 65 4.04 1.22 -3.30
CA MET A 65 5.29 1.96 -3.41
C MET A 65 5.19 2.95 -4.55
N GLU A 66 5.54 4.21 -4.29
CA GLU A 66 5.67 5.23 -5.33
C GLU A 66 7.15 5.39 -5.69
N ILE A 67 7.51 5.07 -6.94
CA ILE A 67 8.88 5.14 -7.42
C ILE A 67 9.04 6.41 -8.26
N GLN A 68 9.81 7.36 -7.76
CA GLN A 68 10.11 8.59 -8.47
C GLN A 68 11.22 8.34 -9.51
N LEU A 69 10.95 8.68 -10.76
CA LEU A 69 11.92 8.55 -11.85
C LEU A 69 12.85 9.77 -11.88
N THR A 70 14.14 9.55 -12.12
CA THR A 70 15.12 10.64 -12.30
C THR A 70 14.83 11.44 -13.58
N ASP A 71 15.15 12.74 -13.60
CA ASP A 71 14.89 13.67 -14.72
C ASP A 71 15.31 13.14 -16.09
N LYS A 72 16.41 12.36 -16.16
CA LYS A 72 16.92 11.76 -17.41
C LYS A 72 15.98 10.71 -18.04
N TYR A 73 15.12 10.11 -17.22
CA TYR A 73 14.16 9.08 -17.62
C TYR A 73 12.72 9.60 -17.57
N ALA A 74 12.42 10.56 -16.69
CA ALA A 74 11.09 11.16 -16.52
C ALA A 74 10.58 11.88 -17.78
N SER A 75 11.46 12.46 -18.60
CA SER A 75 11.04 13.22 -19.78
C SER A 75 10.65 12.36 -21.00
N SER A 76 10.84 11.04 -20.95
CA SER A 76 10.58 10.15 -22.10
C SER A 76 9.66 9.01 -21.72
N GLU A 77 8.42 9.06 -22.23
CA GLU A 77 7.39 8.05 -21.99
C GLU A 77 7.86 6.62 -22.32
N GLN A 78 8.60 6.46 -23.43
CA GLN A 78 9.15 5.16 -23.85
C GLN A 78 10.14 4.59 -22.82
N LYS A 79 10.96 5.44 -22.18
CA LYS A 79 11.90 5.01 -21.15
C LYS A 79 11.18 4.68 -19.85
N CYS A 80 10.17 5.46 -19.47
CA CYS A 80 9.31 5.18 -18.32
C CYS A 80 8.64 3.82 -18.46
N ARG A 81 8.02 3.54 -19.61
CA ARG A 81 7.36 2.26 -19.88
C ARG A 81 8.34 1.08 -19.87
N LYS A 82 9.53 1.26 -20.42
CA LYS A 82 10.59 0.23 -20.39
C LYS A 82 11.10 -0.03 -18.96
N MET A 83 11.13 0.99 -18.11
CA MET A 83 11.49 0.84 -16.70
C MET A 83 10.38 0.14 -15.92
N ALA A 84 9.12 0.53 -16.13
CA ALA A 84 7.96 -0.12 -15.51
C ALA A 84 7.93 -1.62 -15.83
N ALA A 85 8.10 -1.99 -17.11
CA ALA A 85 8.14 -3.38 -17.54
C ALA A 85 9.34 -4.19 -16.98
N ARG A 86 10.39 -3.52 -16.47
CA ARG A 86 11.52 -4.18 -15.82
C ARG A 86 11.30 -4.42 -14.33
N ILE A 87 10.46 -3.61 -13.70
CA ILE A 87 10.11 -3.71 -12.27
C ILE A 87 8.91 -4.65 -12.10
N GLU A 88 8.05 -4.74 -13.12
CA GLU A 88 6.92 -5.65 -13.14
C GLU A 88 7.39 -7.11 -13.15
N ASP A 89 6.92 -7.87 -12.17
CA ASP A 89 7.21 -9.30 -12.06
C ASP A 89 6.23 -10.12 -12.89
N VAL A 90 6.76 -10.81 -13.90
CA VAL A 90 6.01 -11.59 -14.88
C VAL A 90 6.42 -13.06 -14.75
N THR A 91 5.57 -13.86 -14.12
CA THR A 91 5.76 -15.30 -13.99
C THR A 91 5.18 -16.05 -15.19
N LEU A 92 5.66 -17.26 -15.46
CA LEU A 92 5.17 -18.10 -16.57
C LEU A 92 3.68 -18.42 -16.44
N GLU A 93 3.17 -18.51 -15.21
CA GLU A 93 1.73 -18.67 -14.93
C GLU A 93 0.89 -17.48 -15.39
N LYS A 94 1.45 -16.26 -15.41
CA LYS A 94 0.77 -15.08 -15.96
C LYS A 94 0.82 -15.01 -17.48
N LEU A 95 1.78 -15.71 -18.11
CA LEU A 95 2.01 -15.67 -19.55
C LEU A 95 1.27 -16.78 -20.31
N GLY A 96 0.84 -17.84 -19.63
CA GLY A 96 0.21 -18.95 -20.31
C GLY A 96 -0.19 -20.11 -19.40
N ARG A 97 -0.92 -21.06 -19.99
CA ARG A 97 -1.27 -22.31 -19.32
C ARG A 97 -0.17 -23.32 -19.51
N ILE A 98 0.22 -23.96 -18.42
CA ILE A 98 1.19 -25.05 -18.42
C ILE A 98 0.40 -26.35 -18.36
N GLU A 99 0.50 -27.16 -19.41
CA GLU A 99 -0.04 -28.52 -19.42
C GLU A 99 1.12 -29.52 -19.32
N GLU A 100 1.15 -30.29 -18.24
CA GLU A 100 2.13 -31.35 -18.04
C GLU A 100 1.52 -32.71 -18.42
N ARG A 101 2.12 -33.40 -19.40
CA ARG A 101 1.80 -34.79 -19.72
C ARG A 101 2.76 -35.71 -19.00
N LEU A 102 2.26 -36.32 -17.92
CA LEU A 102 3.02 -37.25 -17.07
C LEU A 102 3.45 -38.52 -17.82
N ASP A 103 2.66 -38.95 -18.81
CA ASP A 103 2.91 -40.19 -19.58
C ASP A 103 4.10 -40.07 -20.54
N SER A 104 4.28 -38.90 -21.16
CA SER A 104 5.40 -38.62 -22.07
C SER A 104 6.54 -37.85 -21.40
N LYS A 105 6.40 -37.43 -20.14
CA LYS A 105 7.32 -36.53 -19.42
C LYS A 105 7.59 -35.23 -20.18
N GLU A 106 6.56 -34.66 -20.77
CA GLU A 106 6.64 -33.40 -21.52
C GLU A 106 5.77 -32.34 -20.85
N ALA A 107 6.28 -31.10 -20.77
CA ALA A 107 5.53 -29.94 -20.34
C ALA A 107 5.34 -29.01 -21.54
N VAL A 108 4.08 -28.74 -21.91
CA VAL A 108 3.71 -27.86 -23.01
C VAL A 108 3.18 -26.55 -22.42
N VAL A 109 3.82 -25.45 -22.79
CA VAL A 109 3.40 -24.11 -22.35
C VAL A 109 2.63 -23.45 -23.48
N HIS A 110 1.34 -23.22 -23.24
CA HIS A 110 0.46 -22.48 -24.14
C HIS A 110 0.46 -21.01 -23.71
N LEU A 111 1.23 -20.19 -24.43
CA LEU A 111 1.26 -18.75 -24.22
C LEU A 111 -0.04 -18.12 -24.73
N ASP A 112 -0.72 -17.34 -23.89
CA ASP A 112 -1.87 -16.55 -24.31
C ASP A 112 -1.34 -15.30 -25.03
N SER A 113 -1.58 -15.22 -26.35
CA SER A 113 -1.14 -14.12 -27.24
C SER A 113 -2.17 -13.02 -27.38
#